data_AF-A0A3C1LJ07-F1
#
_entry.id   AF-A0A3C1LJ07-F1
#
_cell.length_a   1.000
_cell.length_b   1.000
_cell.length_c   1.000
_cell.angle_alpha   90.00
_cell.angle_beta   90.00
_cell.angle_gamma   90.00
#
_symmetry.space_group_name_H-M   'P 1'
#
loop_
_entity.id
_entity.type
_entity.pdbx_description
1 polymer ?
#
loop_
_entity_poly.entity_id
_entity_poly.type
_entity_poly.pdbx_seq_one_letter_code
_entity_poly.pdbx_strand_id
1 'polypeptide(L)'
;LGNIVQEDEDLDTAAYRVLQQRTGMTDVFLEQVRAFSDPQRHPGGRVITVAYCSLLNVEHHQLKILDNELHWHPFNSIHELAFDHEQILEECYAWLQKRVVEHPLGFNLLPEKFSLRKLQSLYEAILGTQMDRRNFRKKFFSMDFLIDTGEYETDVPHRPGRLYSFNHDKYSQSKRKWNGIDF
;
A
#
# COMPACT_ATOMS: atom_id res chain seq x y z
N LEU A 1 10.09 10.42 1.42
CA LEU A 1 11.08 10.27 2.52
C LEU A 1 12.37 9.74 1.92
N GLY A 2 13.54 10.15 2.42
CA GLY A 2 14.81 9.64 1.92
C GLY A 2 16.00 10.06 2.79
N ASN A 3 17.04 9.24 2.78
CA ASN A 3 18.35 9.56 3.35
C ASN A 3 19.42 8.64 2.75
N ILE A 4 20.69 8.91 3.07
CA ILE A 4 21.84 8.11 2.69
C ILE A 4 21.91 6.84 3.55
N VAL A 5 22.34 5.74 2.93
CA VAL A 5 22.67 4.46 3.57
C VAL A 5 24.01 4.59 4.31
N GLN A 6 24.09 4.09 5.53
CA GLN A 6 25.30 4.13 6.37
C GLN A 6 26.22 2.94 6.08
N GLU A 7 27.46 3.01 6.56
CA GLU A 7 28.49 1.99 6.29
C GLU A 7 28.22 0.65 6.98
N ASP A 8 27.41 0.65 8.04
CA ASP A 8 27.15 -0.49 8.93
C ASP A 8 25.74 -1.09 8.78
N GLU A 9 25.00 -0.73 7.73
CA GLU A 9 23.63 -1.20 7.48
C GLU A 9 23.42 -1.66 6.04
N ASP A 10 22.47 -2.57 5.84
CA ASP A 10 21.98 -2.93 4.51
C ASP A 10 20.83 -2.00 4.06
N LEU A 11 20.36 -2.19 2.83
CA LEU A 11 19.31 -1.35 2.24
C LEU A 11 17.98 -1.43 2.99
N ASP A 12 17.61 -2.61 3.46
CA ASP A 12 16.35 -2.83 4.18
C ASP A 12 16.42 -2.12 5.55
N THR A 13 17.51 -2.31 6.28
CA THR A 13 17.79 -1.64 7.56
C THR A 13 17.78 -0.13 7.39
N ALA A 14 18.42 0.39 6.34
CA ALA A 14 18.42 1.80 6.02
C ALA A 14 17.00 2.33 5.75
N ALA A 15 16.21 1.61 4.95
CA ALA A 15 14.83 2.00 4.63
C ALA A 15 13.97 2.09 5.89
N TYR A 16 14.06 1.08 6.78
CA TYR A 16 13.37 1.07 8.07
C TYR A 16 13.82 2.20 8.99
N ARG A 17 15.13 2.41 9.14
CA ARG A 17 15.70 3.50 9.94
C ARG A 17 15.21 4.86 9.44
N VAL A 18 15.27 5.11 8.13
CA VAL A 18 14.83 6.37 7.53
C VAL A 18 13.33 6.60 7.73
N LEU A 19 12.50 5.56 7.56
CA LEU A 19 11.08 5.64 7.85
C LEU A 19 10.84 6.02 9.31
N GLN A 20 11.47 5.30 10.24
CA GLN A 20 11.32 5.53 11.68
C GLN A 20 11.79 6.93 12.09
N GLN A 21 12.96 7.36 11.63
CA GLN A 21 13.52 8.68 11.96
C GLN A 21 12.64 9.83 11.44
N ARG A 22 11.99 9.66 10.28
CA ARG A 22 11.19 10.72 9.66
C ARG A 22 9.73 10.73 10.10
N THR A 23 9.19 9.60 10.55
CA THR A 23 7.74 9.44 10.82
C THR A 23 7.41 8.95 12.23
N GLY A 24 8.38 8.33 12.90
CA GLY A 24 8.21 7.61 14.16
C GLY A 24 7.53 6.24 14.04
N MET A 25 7.30 5.74 12.83
CA MET A 25 6.69 4.41 12.60
C MET A 25 7.72 3.28 12.64
N THR A 26 7.37 2.15 13.26
CA THR A 26 8.29 1.03 13.51
C THR A 26 7.77 -0.33 13.03
N ASP A 27 6.45 -0.49 12.90
CA ASP A 27 5.81 -1.76 12.52
C ASP A 27 5.09 -1.58 11.19
N VAL A 28 5.90 -1.39 10.15
CA VAL A 28 5.41 -1.04 8.82
C VAL A 28 6.02 -1.99 7.81
N PHE A 29 5.19 -2.54 6.94
CA PHE A 29 5.67 -3.33 5.82
C PHE A 29 6.36 -2.41 4.80
N LEU A 30 7.62 -2.69 4.49
CA LEU A 30 8.38 -2.04 3.42
C LEU A 30 8.80 -3.08 2.39
N GLU A 31 8.66 -2.75 1.11
CA GLU A 31 9.13 -3.58 0.03
C GLU A 31 9.93 -2.77 -0.99
N GLN A 32 11.08 -3.32 -1.38
CA GLN A 32 11.92 -2.71 -2.41
C GLN A 32 11.21 -2.76 -3.77
N VAL A 33 11.11 -1.61 -4.43
CA VAL A 33 10.48 -1.49 -5.76
C VAL A 33 11.54 -1.59 -6.85
N ARG A 34 12.51 -0.67 -6.86
CA ARG A 34 13.47 -0.51 -7.95
C ARG A 34 14.66 0.37 -7.55
N ALA A 35 15.80 0.16 -8.19
CA ALA A 35 16.94 1.07 -8.14
C ALA A 35 16.92 2.07 -9.32
N PHE A 36 17.17 3.34 -9.00
CA PHE A 36 17.25 4.48 -9.92
C PHE A 36 18.69 4.98 -9.95
N SER A 37 19.29 4.94 -11.14
CA SER A 37 20.75 5.10 -11.29
C SER A 37 21.17 6.03 -12.43
N ASP A 38 20.22 6.79 -13.00
CA ASP A 38 20.49 7.81 -14.02
C ASP A 38 21.57 8.79 -13.49
N PRO A 39 22.68 9.02 -14.21
CA PRO A 39 23.74 9.92 -13.75
C PRO A 39 23.32 11.37 -13.50
N GLN A 40 22.23 11.83 -14.13
CA GLN A 40 21.73 13.21 -14.06
C GLN A 40 20.56 13.41 -13.11
N ARG A 41 20.12 12.35 -12.40
CA ARG A 41 18.95 12.43 -11.53
C ARG A 41 19.07 13.38 -10.34
N HIS A 42 20.29 13.65 -9.88
CA HIS A 42 20.51 14.48 -8.70
C HIS A 42 21.55 15.58 -8.99
N PRO A 43 21.24 16.86 -8.75
CA PRO A 43 22.12 17.98 -9.08
C PRO A 43 23.38 18.02 -8.21
N GLY A 44 23.36 17.39 -7.03
CA GLY A 44 24.51 17.26 -6.14
C GLY A 44 25.57 16.23 -6.57
N GLY A 45 25.40 15.57 -7.72
CA GLY A 45 26.35 14.59 -8.26
C GLY A 45 25.78 13.18 -8.37
N ARG A 46 26.66 12.19 -8.48
CA ARG A 46 26.25 10.80 -8.71
C ARG A 46 25.57 10.21 -7.48
N VAL A 47 24.27 9.96 -7.58
CA VAL A 47 23.45 9.31 -6.54
C VAL A 47 22.70 8.15 -7.15
N ILE A 48 22.78 6.97 -6.53
CA ILE A 48 21.91 5.83 -6.83
C ILE A 48 20.89 5.74 -5.71
N THR A 49 19.59 5.73 -6.05
CA THR A 49 18.51 5.61 -5.07
C THR A 49 17.82 4.27 -5.23
N VAL A 50 17.63 3.56 -4.12
CA VAL A 50 16.78 2.37 -4.08
C VAL A 50 15.46 2.78 -3.44
N ALA A 51 14.37 2.66 -4.20
CA ALA A 51 13.04 3.03 -3.75
C ALA A 51 12.37 1.87 -3.00
N TYR A 52 11.73 2.21 -1.90
CA TYR A 52 10.89 1.31 -1.11
C TYR A 52 9.47 1.86 -1.06
N CYS A 53 8.49 0.96 -1.09
CA CYS A 53 7.09 1.29 -0.93
C CYS A 53 6.54 0.66 0.34
N SER A 54 5.60 1.35 0.99
CA SER A 54 4.89 0.88 2.16
C SER A 54 3.40 1.05 1.95
N LEU A 55 2.62 0.11 2.49
CA LEU A 55 1.17 0.12 2.46
C LEU A 55 0.64 0.30 3.88
N LEU A 56 0.06 1.47 4.13
CA LEU A 56 -0.37 1.91 5.45
C LEU A 56 -1.87 2.18 5.48
N ASN A 57 -2.53 1.68 6.51
CA ASN A 57 -3.83 2.21 6.91
C ASN A 57 -3.61 3.49 7.73
N VAL A 58 -3.95 4.63 7.13
CA VAL A 58 -3.80 5.97 7.72
C VAL A 58 -4.62 6.19 8.99
N GLU A 59 -5.71 5.44 9.19
CA GLU A 59 -6.52 5.53 10.42
C GLU A 59 -5.77 4.92 11.63
N HIS A 60 -4.93 3.91 11.38
CA HIS A 60 -4.21 3.17 12.41
C HIS A 60 -2.76 3.66 12.60
N HIS A 61 -2.19 4.31 11.58
CA HIS A 61 -0.81 4.79 11.58
C HIS A 61 -0.80 6.31 11.64
N GLN A 62 -0.88 6.86 12.85
CA GLN A 62 -0.68 8.28 13.07
C GLN A 62 0.81 8.61 12.97
N LEU A 63 1.12 9.68 12.23
CA LEU A 63 2.46 10.25 12.19
C LEU A 63 2.82 10.74 13.61
N LYS A 64 3.88 10.17 14.18
CA LYS A 64 4.34 10.53 15.53
C LYS A 64 5.36 11.66 15.51
N ILE A 65 6.07 11.79 14.39
CA ILE A 65 7.02 12.87 14.11
C ILE A 65 6.41 13.69 12.99
N LEU A 66 6.19 14.99 13.26
CA LEU A 66 5.66 15.96 12.30
C LEU A 66 6.74 16.97 11.86
N ASP A 67 7.99 16.75 12.29
CA ASP A 67 9.11 17.58 11.88
C ASP A 67 9.29 17.54 10.36
N ASN A 68 9.59 18.70 9.76
CA ASN A 68 9.70 18.92 8.32
C ASN A 68 8.37 18.87 7.54
N GLU A 69 7.26 19.31 8.15
CA GLU A 69 5.97 19.48 7.45
C GLU A 69 5.52 18.18 6.75
N LEU A 70 5.58 17.07 7.47
CA LEU A 70 5.15 15.79 6.93
C LEU A 70 3.61 15.73 6.87
N HIS A 71 3.08 15.63 5.65
CA HIS A 71 1.64 15.60 5.41
C HIS A 71 1.24 14.44 4.50
N TRP A 72 0.00 13.97 4.66
CA TRP A 72 -0.63 13.07 3.70
C TRP A 72 -1.16 13.90 2.53
N HIS A 73 -0.76 13.53 1.32
CA HIS A 73 -1.24 14.17 0.09
C HIS A 73 -2.07 13.18 -0.73
N PRO A 74 -3.24 13.59 -1.25
CA PRO A 74 -3.91 12.82 -2.29
C PRO A 74 -2.98 12.59 -3.48
N PHE A 75 -2.91 11.35 -3.98
CA PHE A 75 -2.02 11.00 -5.09
C PHE A 75 -2.21 11.94 -6.30
N ASN A 76 -3.46 12.20 -6.68
CA ASN A 76 -3.80 13.03 -7.84
C ASN A 76 -3.55 14.53 -7.65
N SER A 77 -3.20 15.00 -6.44
CA SER A 77 -2.88 16.42 -6.18
C SER A 77 -1.38 16.70 -6.14
N ILE A 78 -0.55 15.69 -6.33
CA ILE A 78 0.92 15.84 -6.33
C ILE A 78 1.32 16.27 -7.74
N HIS A 79 1.95 17.45 -7.85
CA HIS A 79 2.31 18.04 -9.15
C HIS A 79 3.78 18.48 -9.25
N GLU A 80 4.46 18.65 -8.11
CA GLU A 80 5.88 18.97 -8.07
C GLU A 80 6.54 18.19 -6.95
N LEU A 81 7.60 17.46 -7.29
CA LEU A 81 8.47 16.77 -6.35
C LEU A 81 9.93 17.07 -6.69
N ALA A 82 10.79 16.97 -5.68
CA ALA A 82 12.22 17.20 -5.87
C ALA A 82 12.86 16.16 -6.81
N PHE A 83 13.82 16.59 -7.61
CA PHE A 83 14.64 15.71 -8.45
C PHE A 83 13.77 14.86 -9.42
N ASP A 84 14.00 13.55 -9.44
CA ASP A 84 13.23 12.55 -10.19
C ASP A 84 12.16 11.86 -9.31
N HIS A 85 11.76 12.44 -8.17
CA HIS A 85 10.83 11.78 -7.26
C HIS A 85 9.43 11.59 -7.85
N GLU A 86 9.02 12.38 -8.83
CA GLU A 86 7.80 12.14 -9.61
C GLU A 86 7.87 10.79 -10.33
N GLN A 87 8.97 10.52 -11.03
CA GLN A 87 9.20 9.23 -11.68
C GLN A 87 9.23 8.07 -10.66
N ILE A 88 9.87 8.27 -9.50
CA ILE A 88 9.87 7.26 -8.43
C ILE A 88 8.45 6.98 -7.94
N LEU A 89 7.64 8.03 -7.74
CA LEU A 89 6.26 7.92 -7.29
C LEU A 89 5.40 7.15 -8.31
N GLU A 90 5.51 7.49 -9.60
CA GLU A 90 4.80 6.81 -10.69
C GLU A 90 5.16 5.32 -10.79
N GLU A 91 6.45 5.00 -10.71
CA GLU A 91 6.94 3.61 -10.74
C GLU A 91 6.46 2.82 -9.51
N CYS A 92 6.46 3.43 -8.32
CA CYS A 92 5.89 2.84 -7.12
C CYS A 92 4.37 2.64 -7.23
N TYR A 93 3.65 3.56 -7.86
CA TYR A 93 2.21 3.44 -8.08
C TYR A 93 1.88 2.32 -9.07
N ALA A 94 2.60 2.25 -10.20
CA ALA A 94 2.46 1.16 -11.16
C ALA A 94 2.81 -0.21 -10.53
N TRP A 95 3.86 -0.25 -9.72
CA TRP A 95 4.20 -1.43 -8.91
C TRP A 95 3.06 -1.83 -7.97
N LEU A 96 2.44 -0.86 -7.28
CA LEU A 96 1.32 -1.11 -6.38
C LEU A 96 0.11 -1.68 -7.14
N GLN A 97 -0.26 -1.08 -8.27
CA GLN A 97 -1.36 -1.54 -9.12
C GLN A 97 -1.18 -2.99 -9.54
N LYS A 98 0.03 -3.34 -9.98
CA LYS A 98 0.39 -4.72 -10.32
C LYS A 98 0.32 -5.64 -9.09
N ARG A 99 0.86 -5.20 -7.95
CA ARG A 99 0.93 -5.98 -6.71
C ARG A 99 -0.43 -6.30 -6.12
N VAL A 100 -1.41 -5.39 -6.14
CA VAL A 100 -2.76 -5.67 -5.61
C VAL A 100 -3.57 -6.62 -6.49
N VAL A 101 -3.22 -6.71 -7.77
CA VAL A 101 -3.75 -7.72 -8.68
C VAL A 101 -3.07 -9.06 -8.42
N GLU A 102 -1.75 -9.09 -8.31
CA GLU A 102 -0.98 -10.32 -8.13
C GLU A 102 -1.10 -10.92 -6.75
N HIS A 103 -1.47 -10.14 -5.73
CA HIS A 103 -1.59 -10.60 -4.36
C HIS A 103 -2.75 -9.86 -3.66
N PRO A 104 -3.41 -10.51 -2.69
CA PRO A 104 -4.43 -9.88 -1.87
C PRO A 104 -3.86 -8.87 -0.84
N LEU A 105 -2.96 -7.97 -1.27
CA LEU A 105 -2.31 -6.98 -0.42
C LEU A 105 -3.26 -5.87 0.06
N GLY A 106 -4.40 -5.70 -0.63
CA GLY A 106 -5.43 -4.74 -0.24
C GLY A 106 -5.96 -4.95 1.18
N PHE A 107 -5.86 -6.16 1.76
CA PHE A 107 -6.29 -6.40 3.13
C PHE A 107 -5.41 -5.73 4.18
N ASN A 108 -4.13 -5.52 3.91
CA ASN A 108 -3.22 -4.81 4.83
C ASN A 108 -3.55 -3.30 4.92
N LEU A 109 -4.25 -2.77 3.92
CA LEU A 109 -4.70 -1.37 3.88
C LEU A 109 -6.06 -1.16 4.55
N LEU A 110 -6.74 -2.23 4.93
CA LEU A 110 -8.05 -2.17 5.57
C LEU A 110 -7.93 -2.44 7.08
N PRO A 111 -8.90 -1.99 7.88
CA PRO A 111 -9.03 -2.44 9.26
C PRO A 111 -9.29 -3.96 9.31
N GLU A 112 -9.06 -4.58 10.47
CA GLU A 112 -9.24 -6.04 10.66
C GLU A 112 -10.63 -6.55 10.22
N LYS A 113 -11.66 -5.70 10.42
CA LYS A 113 -13.03 -5.93 9.97
C LYS A 113 -13.40 -4.87 8.94
N PHE A 114 -13.74 -5.30 7.73
CA PHE A 114 -14.08 -4.41 6.63
C PHE A 114 -15.32 -4.91 5.87
N SER A 115 -16.06 -3.98 5.26
CA SER A 115 -17.14 -4.34 4.35
C SER A 115 -16.61 -4.58 2.93
N LEU A 116 -17.30 -5.41 2.15
CA LEU A 116 -17.00 -5.59 0.73
C LEU A 116 -17.08 -4.28 -0.07
N ARG A 117 -17.83 -3.30 0.42
CA ARG A 117 -17.86 -1.96 -0.18
C ARG A 117 -16.53 -1.23 0.05
N LYS A 118 -16.02 -1.20 1.29
CA LYS A 118 -14.71 -0.59 1.58
C LYS A 118 -13.59 -1.27 0.78
N LEU A 119 -13.63 -2.60 0.68
CA LEU A 119 -12.70 -3.36 -0.16
C LEU A 119 -12.80 -2.96 -1.63
N GLN A 120 -14.00 -2.85 -2.20
CA GLN A 120 -14.19 -2.40 -3.57
C GLN A 120 -13.63 -0.99 -3.79
N SER A 121 -13.99 -0.03 -2.93
CA SER A 121 -13.51 1.35 -3.05
C SER A 121 -11.98 1.47 -2.96
N LEU A 122 -11.33 0.61 -2.16
CA LEU A 122 -9.88 0.54 -2.11
C LEU A 122 -9.28 0.10 -3.45
N TYR A 123 -9.79 -0.99 -4.03
CA TYR A 123 -9.28 -1.49 -5.33
C TYR A 123 -9.55 -0.48 -6.45
N GLU A 124 -10.72 0.15 -6.47
CA GLU A 124 -11.05 1.20 -7.44
C GLU A 124 -10.11 2.41 -7.32
N ALA A 125 -9.77 2.82 -6.09
CA ALA A 125 -8.86 3.93 -5.84
C ALA A 125 -7.42 3.60 -6.28
N ILE A 126 -6.95 2.36 -6.06
CA ILE A 126 -5.61 1.94 -6.46
C ILE A 126 -5.52 1.74 -7.99
N LEU A 127 -6.51 1.09 -8.59
CA LEU A 127 -6.51 0.78 -10.02
C LEU A 127 -6.97 1.94 -10.91
N GLY A 128 -7.55 2.99 -10.32
CA GLY A 128 -8.04 4.15 -11.07
C GLY A 128 -9.23 3.85 -11.98
N THR A 129 -9.96 2.75 -11.75
CA THR A 129 -11.11 2.33 -12.56
C THR A 129 -12.30 1.97 -11.67
N GLN A 130 -13.51 2.17 -12.18
CA GLN A 130 -14.74 1.72 -11.52
C GLN A 130 -14.97 0.23 -11.80
N MET A 131 -15.51 -0.48 -10.81
CA MET A 131 -15.70 -1.93 -10.89
C MET A 131 -17.16 -2.31 -10.76
N ASP A 132 -17.60 -3.32 -11.52
CA ASP A 132 -18.95 -3.83 -11.35
C ASP A 132 -19.08 -4.53 -9.98
N ARG A 133 -20.03 -4.03 -9.18
CA ARG A 133 -20.27 -4.51 -7.82
C ARG A 133 -20.62 -6.00 -7.76
N ARG A 134 -21.31 -6.55 -8.76
CA ARG A 134 -21.72 -7.96 -8.75
C ARG A 134 -20.54 -8.86 -9.08
N ASN A 135 -19.77 -8.51 -10.10
CA ASN A 135 -18.56 -9.25 -10.51
C ASN A 135 -17.50 -9.21 -9.41
N PHE A 136 -17.25 -8.04 -8.82
CA PHE A 136 -16.32 -7.88 -7.72
C PHE A 136 -16.64 -8.82 -6.55
N ARG A 137 -17.90 -8.80 -6.09
CA ARG A 137 -18.36 -9.68 -5.01
C ARG A 137 -18.22 -11.15 -5.37
N LYS A 138 -18.68 -11.55 -6.56
CA LYS A 138 -18.59 -12.93 -7.04
C LYS A 138 -17.14 -13.41 -7.05
N LYS A 139 -16.20 -12.57 -7.50
CA LYS A 139 -14.77 -12.86 -7.54
C LYS A 139 -14.20 -13.07 -6.14
N PHE A 140 -14.41 -12.15 -5.20
CA PHE A 140 -13.89 -12.29 -3.83
C PHE A 140 -14.49 -13.46 -3.05
N PHE A 141 -15.78 -13.76 -3.23
CA PHE A 141 -16.36 -14.97 -2.63
C PHE A 141 -15.79 -16.25 -3.24
N SER A 142 -15.49 -16.26 -4.55
CA SER A 142 -14.88 -17.43 -5.20
C SER A 142 -13.45 -17.70 -4.75
N MET A 143 -12.74 -16.68 -4.25
CA MET A 143 -11.39 -16.85 -3.67
C MET A 143 -11.41 -17.56 -2.32
N ASP A 144 -12.56 -17.52 -1.63
CA ASP A 144 -12.77 -18.27 -0.39
C ASP A 144 -11.76 -17.89 0.74
N PHE A 145 -11.38 -16.61 0.79
CA PHE A 145 -10.48 -16.03 1.81
C PHE A 145 -11.16 -15.03 2.75
N LEU A 146 -12.47 -14.87 2.64
CA LEU A 146 -13.24 -13.98 3.51
C LEU A 146 -13.94 -14.79 4.59
N ILE A 147 -13.77 -14.36 5.84
CA ILE A 147 -14.49 -14.89 7.00
C ILE A 147 -15.63 -13.93 7.30
N ASP A 148 -16.88 -14.41 7.24
CA ASP A 148 -18.05 -13.63 7.69
C ASP A 148 -17.97 -13.51 9.22
N THR A 149 -17.91 -12.28 9.73
CA THR A 149 -17.81 -12.04 11.18
C THR A 149 -19.16 -12.13 11.88
N GLY A 150 -20.26 -12.19 11.14
CA GLY A 150 -21.62 -12.09 11.66
C GLY A 150 -22.02 -10.66 12.06
N GLU A 151 -21.13 -9.70 11.90
CA GLU A 151 -21.33 -8.30 12.27
C GLU A 151 -21.71 -7.45 11.03
N TYR A 152 -22.30 -6.29 11.30
CA TYR A 152 -22.66 -5.30 10.28
C TYR A 152 -21.99 -3.96 10.62
N GLU A 153 -21.77 -3.13 9.60
CA GLU A 153 -21.32 -1.75 9.77
C GLU A 153 -22.24 -1.00 10.74
N THR A 154 -21.64 -0.25 11.66
CA THR A 154 -22.36 0.63 12.58
C THR A 154 -22.23 2.08 12.10
N ASP A 155 -23.23 2.90 12.44
CA ASP A 155 -23.19 4.37 12.23
C ASP A 155 -22.91 4.82 10.77
N VAL A 156 -23.57 4.16 9.81
CA VAL A 156 -23.46 4.50 8.40
C VAL A 156 -24.77 5.08 7.85
N PRO A 157 -24.74 6.12 6.99
CA PRO A 157 -25.94 6.76 6.45
C PRO A 157 -26.66 5.93 5.38
N HIS A 158 -26.13 4.76 5.04
CA HIS A 158 -26.64 3.84 4.03
C HIS A 158 -26.95 2.48 4.66
N ARG A 159 -27.53 1.56 3.88
CA ARG A 159 -27.75 0.19 4.34
C ARG A 159 -26.43 -0.40 4.87
N PRO A 160 -26.38 -0.85 6.14
CA PRO A 160 -25.20 -1.48 6.71
C PRO A 160 -24.72 -2.67 5.89
N GLY A 161 -23.44 -2.67 5.51
CA GLY A 161 -22.79 -3.82 4.92
C GLY A 161 -22.44 -4.86 5.99
N ARG A 162 -22.37 -6.14 5.59
CA ARG A 162 -21.73 -7.16 6.42
C ARG A 162 -20.24 -6.89 6.51
N LEU A 163 -19.68 -7.19 7.68
CA LEU A 163 -18.25 -7.14 7.92
C LEU A 163 -17.62 -8.51 7.68
N TYR A 164 -16.41 -8.47 7.14
CA TYR A 164 -15.58 -9.63 6.87
C TYR A 164 -14.18 -9.39 7.44
N SER A 165 -13.48 -10.46 7.76
CA SER A 165 -12.04 -10.46 8.01
C SER A 165 -11.32 -11.35 6.99
N PHE A 166 -10.03 -11.10 6.81
CA PHE A 166 -9.22 -11.87 5.88
C PHE A 166 -8.65 -13.13 6.54
N ASN A 167 -8.77 -14.27 5.85
CA ASN A 167 -8.22 -15.54 6.30
C ASN A 167 -6.74 -15.68 5.90
N HIS A 168 -5.84 -15.13 6.72
CA HIS A 168 -4.40 -15.21 6.50
C HIS A 168 -3.88 -16.66 6.45
N ASP A 169 -4.40 -17.53 7.31
CA ASP A 169 -3.98 -18.94 7.38
C ASP A 169 -4.27 -19.67 6.08
N LYS A 170 -5.49 -19.54 5.57
CA LYS A 170 -5.92 -20.17 4.32
C LYS A 170 -5.18 -19.61 3.11
N TYR A 171 -4.88 -18.31 3.11
CA TYR A 171 -4.05 -17.71 2.07
C TYR A 171 -2.62 -18.26 2.10
N SER A 172 -2.00 -18.36 3.29
CA SER A 172 -0.64 -18.88 3.43
C SER A 172 -0.49 -20.32 2.91
N GLN A 173 -1.51 -21.16 3.11
CA GLN A 173 -1.55 -22.55 2.65
C GLN A 173 -1.79 -22.67 1.13
N SER A 174 -2.47 -21.71 0.52
CA SER A 174 -2.87 -21.72 -0.90
C SER A 174 -1.92 -20.95 -1.82
N LYS A 175 -0.90 -20.27 -1.28
CA LYS A 175 0.10 -19.45 -2.01
C LYS A 175 0.71 -20.12 -3.24
N ARG A 176 0.77 -21.46 -3.29
CA ARG A 176 1.31 -22.24 -4.42
C ARG A 176 0.42 -22.29 -5.67
N LYS A 177 -0.85 -21.87 -5.62
CA LYS A 177 -1.82 -21.97 -6.74
C LYS A 177 -2.46 -20.64 -7.14
N TRP A 178 -1.90 -19.52 -6.71
CA TRP A 178 -2.52 -18.21 -6.91
C TRP A 178 -2.19 -17.63 -8.30
N ASN A 179 -3.23 -17.33 -9.09
CA ASN A 179 -3.11 -16.81 -10.45
C ASN A 179 -3.46 -15.31 -10.57
N GLY A 180 -3.49 -14.57 -9.45
CA GLY A 180 -3.86 -13.16 -9.43
C GLY A 180 -5.37 -12.89 -9.42
N ILE A 181 -5.72 -11.61 -9.27
CA ILE A 181 -7.07 -11.07 -9.28
C ILE A 181 -7.32 -10.37 -10.61
N ASP A 182 -7.80 -11.12 -11.59
CA ASP A 182 -8.35 -10.54 -12.81
C ASP A 182 -9.85 -10.22 -12.61
N PHE A 183 -10.26 -9.00 -12.96
CA PHE A 183 -11.59 -8.43 -12.69
C PHE A 183 -12.45 -8.26 -13.93
#